data_AF-A0A8R1WJF6-F1
#
_entry.id   AF-A0A8R1WJF6-F1
#
_cell.length_a   1.000
_cell.length_b   1.000
_cell.length_c   1.000
_cell.angle_alpha   90.00
_cell.angle_beta   90.00
_cell.angle_gamma   90.00
#
_symmetry.space_group_name_H-M   'P 1'
#
loop_
_entity.id
_entity.type
_entity.pdbx_description
1 polymer ?
#
loop_
_entity_poly.entity_id
_entity_poly.type
_entity_poly.pdbx_seq_one_letter_code
_entity_poly.pdbx_strand_id
1 'polypeptide(L)'
;MYLNLDDYGKSITHSDLWVTSHDKLSDFYASSWQPGEAPVPLLVMRLILASAALGILVWSVTVSPTPTWLVFLTNWGLVLVAMTTLNGLVLSCIALCRKNMDGDGLPWFVSTYWFLFNVSVTIAIMITALYWILIYDPEPEDPESHDLWLDIGTHAVNSLIMLAELLATRTPIRFLHLYQPLGMGLCYAAFSAIYYVAGGTVNGFPYIYEVLDWRQAKRAGAIVGGAAAGVIIIYAFLWGLALCRDKISTSLIRTTSHDLAPVPPDRHMA
;
A
#
# COMPACT_ATOMS: atom_id res chain seq x y z
N MET A 1 18.02 -18.37 2.40
CA MET A 1 18.50 -17.81 3.68
C MET A 1 17.63 -18.39 4.77
N TYR A 2 18.23 -19.13 5.71
CA TYR A 2 17.51 -19.81 6.79
C TYR A 2 16.77 -18.79 7.65
N LEU A 3 15.51 -19.08 8.00
CA LEU A 3 14.83 -18.42 9.12
C LEU A 3 15.63 -18.79 10.37
N ASN A 4 16.60 -17.95 10.71
CA ASN A 4 17.37 -18.13 11.91
C ASN A 4 16.52 -17.65 13.08
N LEU A 5 16.07 -18.59 13.91
CA LEU A 5 15.34 -18.31 15.15
C LEU A 5 16.24 -17.63 16.21
N ASP A 6 17.55 -17.51 15.94
CA ASP A 6 18.51 -16.81 16.80
C ASP A 6 18.37 -15.26 16.78
N ASP A 7 17.59 -14.68 15.86
CA ASP A 7 17.45 -13.22 15.78
C ASP A 7 16.52 -12.61 16.85
N TYR A 8 15.89 -13.42 17.69
CA TYR A 8 15.14 -12.94 18.86
C TYR A 8 16.03 -12.29 19.94
N GLY A 9 17.37 -12.39 19.81
CA GLY A 9 18.34 -11.74 20.69
C GLY A 9 18.88 -10.38 20.22
N LYS A 10 18.52 -9.90 19.02
CA LYS A 10 18.95 -8.57 18.57
C LYS A 10 18.08 -7.50 19.23
N SER A 11 18.72 -6.56 19.93
CA SER A 11 18.03 -5.38 20.47
C SER A 11 17.35 -4.62 19.32
N ILE A 12 16.03 -4.46 19.38
CA ILE A 12 15.30 -3.59 18.44
C ILE A 12 15.89 -2.18 18.54
N THR A 13 16.36 -1.66 17.42
CA THR A 13 16.92 -0.31 17.33
C THR A 13 15.88 0.68 16.83
N HIS A 14 16.10 1.99 17.04
CA HIS A 14 15.23 3.02 16.48
C HIS A 14 15.14 2.96 14.94
N SER A 15 16.21 2.53 14.28
CA SER A 15 16.23 2.32 12.83
C SER A 15 15.29 1.20 12.36
N ASP A 16 14.97 0.23 13.21
CA ASP A 16 14.04 -0.86 12.86
C ASP A 16 12.57 -0.41 12.92
N LEU A 17 12.28 0.58 13.78
CA LEU A 17 10.95 1.16 13.94
C LEU A 17 10.54 2.01 12.73
N TRP A 18 11.51 2.65 12.07
CA TRP A 18 11.27 3.52 10.93
C TRP A 18 11.77 2.90 9.62
N VAL A 19 11.31 3.44 8.48
CA VAL A 19 11.64 2.96 7.13
C VAL A 19 13.00 3.48 6.64
N THR A 20 14.03 3.47 7.50
CA THR A 20 15.36 4.04 7.23
C THR A 20 16.46 3.04 7.03
N SER A 21 16.28 1.79 7.46
CA SER A 21 17.28 0.73 7.31
C SER A 21 16.71 -0.54 6.70
N HIS A 22 17.36 -1.00 5.64
CA HIS A 22 17.13 -2.31 5.04
C HIS A 22 18.42 -2.81 4.41
N ASP A 23 18.67 -4.11 4.50
CA ASP A 23 19.97 -4.71 4.15
C ASP A 23 20.29 -4.60 2.66
N LYS A 24 19.26 -4.66 1.80
CA LYS A 24 19.42 -4.63 0.35
C LYS A 24 18.49 -3.62 -0.28
N LEU A 25 19.06 -2.63 -0.95
CA LEU A 25 18.28 -1.65 -1.71
C LEU A 25 17.52 -2.29 -2.89
N SER A 26 18.10 -3.36 -3.46
CA SER A 26 17.51 -4.11 -4.56
C SER A 26 16.13 -4.68 -4.26
N ASP A 27 15.80 -4.90 -2.98
CA ASP A 27 14.48 -5.39 -2.61
C ASP A 27 13.35 -4.39 -2.90
N PHE A 28 13.65 -3.09 -3.08
CA PHE A 28 12.64 -2.09 -3.39
C PHE A 28 12.39 -1.88 -4.90
N TYR A 29 13.27 -2.37 -5.77
CA TYR A 29 13.11 -2.26 -7.24
C TYR A 29 13.12 -3.59 -7.99
N ALA A 30 13.56 -4.68 -7.37
CA ALA A 30 13.52 -6.00 -7.99
C ALA A 30 12.19 -6.71 -7.72
N SER A 31 11.73 -7.48 -8.70
CA SER A 31 10.58 -8.35 -8.57
C SER A 31 10.92 -9.61 -7.77
N SER A 32 9.95 -10.12 -7.01
CA SER A 32 10.02 -11.43 -6.39
C SER A 32 10.05 -12.56 -7.41
N TRP A 33 9.60 -12.34 -8.65
CA TRP A 33 9.43 -13.41 -9.64
C TRP A 33 10.51 -13.42 -10.73
N GLN A 34 11.74 -13.00 -10.39
CA GLN A 34 12.89 -13.03 -11.30
C GLN A 34 14.17 -13.48 -10.57
N PRO A 35 15.13 -14.10 -11.30
CA PRO A 35 16.50 -14.22 -10.83
C PRO A 35 17.23 -12.87 -10.89
N GLY A 36 18.20 -12.64 -10.00
CA GLY A 36 19.02 -11.43 -9.99
C GLY A 36 18.30 -10.17 -9.47
N GLU A 37 18.82 -8.99 -9.80
CA GLU A 37 18.38 -7.71 -9.24
C GLU A 37 17.99 -6.68 -10.31
N ALA A 38 17.73 -7.10 -11.55
CA ALA A 38 17.35 -6.18 -12.62
C ALA A 38 16.03 -5.45 -12.28
N PRO A 39 15.93 -4.12 -12.46
CA PRO A 39 14.70 -3.38 -12.14
C PRO A 39 13.59 -3.56 -13.18
N VAL A 40 13.91 -4.07 -14.38
CA VAL A 40 13.03 -4.03 -15.56
C VAL A 40 11.67 -4.74 -15.36
N PRO A 41 11.57 -5.96 -14.80
CA PRO A 41 10.27 -6.62 -14.67
C PRO A 41 9.31 -5.89 -13.73
N LEU A 42 9.82 -5.38 -12.60
CA LEU A 42 8.99 -4.62 -11.67
C LEU A 42 8.67 -3.22 -12.23
N LEU A 43 9.58 -2.63 -13.01
CA LEU A 43 9.35 -1.36 -13.69
C LEU A 43 8.13 -1.43 -14.63
N VAL A 44 8.07 -2.44 -15.50
CA VAL A 44 6.94 -2.61 -16.46
C VAL A 44 5.62 -2.77 -15.71
N MET A 45 5.63 -3.59 -14.65
CA MET A 45 4.46 -3.83 -13.84
C MET A 45 4.01 -2.55 -13.11
N ARG A 46 4.94 -1.79 -12.52
CA ARG A 46 4.66 -0.49 -11.87
C ARG A 46 4.15 0.56 -12.83
N LEU A 47 4.59 0.57 -14.10
CA LEU A 47 4.03 1.45 -15.13
C LEU A 47 2.55 1.16 -15.38
N ILE A 48 2.17 -0.12 -15.46
CA ILE A 48 0.78 -0.55 -15.62
C ILE A 48 -0.05 -0.14 -14.38
N LEU A 49 0.45 -0.46 -13.18
CA LEU A 49 -0.23 -0.12 -11.93
C LEU A 49 -0.42 1.38 -11.74
N ALA A 50 0.61 2.18 -11.99
CA ALA A 50 0.54 3.64 -11.87
C ALA A 50 -0.45 4.24 -12.88
N SER A 51 -0.47 3.72 -14.11
CA SER A 51 -1.43 4.15 -15.13
C SER A 51 -2.87 3.83 -14.73
N ALA A 52 -3.12 2.62 -14.20
CA ALA A 52 -4.44 2.22 -13.73
C ALA A 52 -4.90 3.06 -12.52
N ALA A 53 -4.02 3.24 -11.53
CA ALA A 53 -4.31 4.05 -10.33
C ALA A 53 -4.61 5.51 -10.68
N LEU A 54 -3.81 6.12 -11.57
CA LEU A 54 -4.07 7.46 -12.05
C LEU A 54 -5.37 7.55 -12.86
N GLY A 55 -5.66 6.55 -13.69
CA GLY A 55 -6.92 6.48 -14.44
C GLY A 55 -8.14 6.48 -13.52
N ILE A 56 -8.14 5.66 -12.47
CA ILE A 56 -9.22 5.59 -11.48
C ILE A 56 -9.34 6.90 -10.70
N LEU A 57 -8.21 7.48 -10.27
CA LEU A 57 -8.20 8.76 -9.57
C LEU A 57 -8.80 9.89 -10.43
N VAL A 58 -8.36 10.00 -11.69
CA VAL A 58 -8.90 11.00 -12.63
C VAL A 58 -10.38 10.74 -12.89
N TRP A 59 -10.78 9.49 -13.14
CA TRP A 59 -12.18 9.13 -13.33
C TRP A 59 -13.04 9.58 -12.12
N SER A 60 -12.65 9.23 -10.90
CA SER A 60 -13.36 9.62 -9.68
C SER A 60 -13.51 11.14 -9.54
N VAL A 61 -12.43 11.90 -9.76
CA VAL A 61 -12.47 13.38 -9.68
C VAL A 61 -13.37 13.97 -10.76
N THR A 62 -13.33 13.44 -11.99
CA THR A 62 -14.11 13.99 -13.11
C THR A 62 -15.61 13.70 -13.00
N VAL A 63 -16.01 12.59 -12.38
CA VAL A 63 -17.42 12.24 -12.14
C VAL A 63 -17.99 13.00 -10.95
N SER A 64 -17.18 13.28 -9.92
CA SER A 64 -17.61 13.98 -8.71
C SER A 64 -16.74 15.21 -8.37
N PRO A 65 -16.71 16.25 -9.23
CA PRO A 65 -15.86 17.42 -9.04
C PRO A 65 -16.43 18.38 -7.98
N THR A 66 -16.46 17.94 -6.72
CA THR A 66 -17.02 18.71 -5.60
C THR A 66 -15.91 19.19 -4.65
N PRO A 67 -16.09 20.33 -3.96
CA PRO A 67 -15.16 20.76 -2.91
C PRO A 67 -15.06 19.77 -1.75
N THR A 68 -16.09 18.95 -1.56
CA THR A 68 -16.14 17.89 -0.55
C THR A 68 -15.46 16.60 -0.99
N TRP A 69 -14.99 16.47 -2.23
CA TRP A 69 -14.38 15.23 -2.71
C TRP A 69 -13.27 14.74 -1.77
N LEU A 70 -12.37 15.63 -1.33
CA LEU A 70 -11.29 15.26 -0.40
C LEU A 70 -11.72 14.99 1.04
N VAL A 71 -13.01 15.04 1.41
CA VAL A 71 -13.43 14.67 2.78
C VAL A 71 -13.64 13.17 2.93
N PHE A 72 -13.84 12.43 1.84
CA PHE A 72 -14.11 11.00 1.89
C PHE A 72 -12.83 10.17 2.06
N LEU A 73 -12.88 9.13 2.91
CA LEU A 73 -11.79 8.19 3.13
C LEU A 73 -11.40 7.47 1.83
N THR A 74 -12.39 7.08 1.01
CA THR A 74 -12.16 6.45 -0.29
C THR A 74 -11.21 7.30 -1.13
N ASN A 75 -11.41 8.62 -1.15
CA ASN A 75 -10.63 9.55 -1.95
C ASN A 75 -9.22 9.80 -1.38
N TRP A 76 -9.06 9.78 -0.05
CA TRP A 76 -7.73 9.71 0.57
C TRP A 76 -7.00 8.43 0.15
N GLY A 77 -7.69 7.30 0.10
CA GLY A 77 -7.18 6.02 -0.39
C GLY A 77 -6.75 6.08 -1.86
N LEU A 78 -7.54 6.69 -2.75
CA LEU A 78 -7.18 6.87 -4.16
C LEU A 78 -5.88 7.66 -4.32
N VAL A 79 -5.75 8.78 -3.58
CA VAL A 79 -4.53 9.61 -3.59
C VAL A 79 -3.33 8.81 -3.07
N LEU A 80 -3.50 8.08 -1.97
CA LEU A 80 -2.46 7.23 -1.41
C LEU A 80 -1.98 6.15 -2.40
N VAL A 81 -2.89 5.45 -3.07
CA VAL A 81 -2.56 4.43 -4.09
C VAL A 81 -1.83 5.05 -5.30
N ALA A 82 -2.29 6.20 -5.80
CA ALA A 82 -1.63 6.92 -6.88
C ALA A 82 -0.21 7.38 -6.47
N MET A 83 -0.05 7.92 -5.27
CA MET A 83 1.26 8.34 -4.74
C MET A 83 2.21 7.16 -4.59
N THR A 84 1.74 6.02 -4.04
CA THR A 84 2.57 4.82 -3.87
C THR A 84 3.04 4.26 -5.21
N THR A 85 2.14 4.09 -6.17
CA THR A 85 2.45 3.51 -7.48
C THR A 85 3.36 4.42 -8.31
N LEU A 86 3.15 5.74 -8.27
CA LEU A 86 4.06 6.71 -8.89
C LEU A 86 5.44 6.72 -8.26
N ASN A 87 5.52 6.69 -6.92
CA ASN A 87 6.81 6.66 -6.23
C ASN A 87 7.56 5.34 -6.54
N GLY A 88 6.86 4.21 -6.55
CA GLY A 88 7.43 2.93 -6.98
C GLY A 88 7.95 2.96 -8.42
N LEU A 89 7.20 3.56 -9.35
CA LEU A 89 7.61 3.73 -10.74
C LEU A 89 8.89 4.58 -10.84
N VAL A 90 8.92 5.73 -10.16
CA VAL A 90 10.11 6.61 -10.10
C VAL A 90 11.31 5.86 -9.53
N LEU A 91 11.11 5.09 -8.46
CA LEU A 91 12.15 4.28 -7.85
C LEU A 91 12.73 3.27 -8.86
N SER A 92 11.88 2.54 -9.58
CA SER A 92 12.31 1.61 -10.63
C SER A 92 13.04 2.32 -11.79
N CYS A 93 12.61 3.51 -12.20
CA CYS A 93 13.31 4.32 -13.21
C CYS A 93 14.70 4.75 -12.72
N ILE A 94 14.82 5.21 -11.48
CA ILE A 94 16.11 5.59 -10.89
C ILE A 94 17.05 4.38 -10.85
N ALA A 95 16.55 3.22 -10.43
CA ALA A 95 17.33 1.98 -10.41
C ALA A 95 17.77 1.52 -11.81
N LEU A 96 16.98 1.81 -12.85
CA LEU A 96 17.38 1.54 -14.23
C LEU A 96 18.50 2.49 -14.70
N CYS A 97 18.43 3.77 -14.33
CA CYS A 97 19.39 4.79 -14.76
C CYS A 97 20.69 4.81 -13.94
N ARG A 98 20.68 4.32 -12.70
CA ARG A 98 21.84 4.36 -11.79
C ARG A 98 22.42 2.98 -11.57
N LYS A 99 23.69 2.79 -11.98
CA LYS A 99 24.42 1.52 -11.80
C LYS A 99 24.74 1.19 -10.34
N ASN A 100 25.02 2.20 -9.50
CA ASN A 100 25.29 2.03 -8.07
C ASN A 100 24.42 3.02 -7.28
N MET A 101 23.51 2.49 -6.48
CA MET A 101 22.72 3.28 -5.53
C MET A 101 23.16 3.03 -4.07
N ASP A 102 24.25 2.30 -3.89
CA ASP A 102 24.78 1.92 -2.58
C ASP A 102 25.41 3.13 -1.88
N GLY A 103 24.96 3.38 -0.66
CA GLY A 103 25.45 4.40 0.26
C GLY A 103 25.14 3.99 1.70
N ASP A 104 25.56 4.79 2.69
CA ASP A 104 25.50 4.43 4.13
C ASP A 104 24.06 4.33 4.71
N GLY A 105 23.01 4.38 3.89
CA GLY A 105 21.63 4.26 4.33
C GLY A 105 20.61 4.25 3.19
N LEU A 106 19.34 4.00 3.54
CA LEU A 106 18.26 3.96 2.57
C LEU A 106 17.97 5.38 2.04
N PRO A 107 17.98 5.62 0.72
CA PRO A 107 17.64 6.93 0.18
C PRO A 107 16.23 7.38 0.60
N TRP A 108 16.04 8.68 0.80
CA TRP A 108 14.77 9.23 1.32
C TRP A 108 13.56 8.84 0.48
N PHE A 109 13.68 8.80 -0.85
CA PHE A 109 12.57 8.47 -1.75
C PHE A 109 12.16 7.00 -1.65
N VAL A 110 13.12 6.10 -1.36
CA VAL A 110 12.84 4.68 -1.10
C VAL A 110 12.17 4.52 0.26
N SER A 111 12.63 5.27 1.26
CA SER A 111 11.99 5.33 2.57
C SER A 111 10.54 5.81 2.45
N THR A 112 10.29 6.88 1.68
CA THR A 112 8.94 7.39 1.41
C THR A 112 8.09 6.36 0.68
N TYR A 113 8.62 5.68 -0.34
CA TYR A 113 7.90 4.61 -1.04
C TYR A 113 7.52 3.50 -0.08
N TRP A 114 8.42 3.07 0.81
CA TRP A 114 8.16 1.98 1.74
C TRP A 114 7.07 2.31 2.76
N PHE A 115 7.11 3.52 3.32
CA PHE A 115 6.04 4.01 4.20
C PHE A 115 4.69 4.05 3.47
N LEU A 116 4.65 4.67 2.27
CA LEU A 116 3.45 4.73 1.45
C LEU A 116 2.96 3.34 1.04
N PHE A 117 3.86 2.39 0.78
CA PHE A 117 3.54 1.02 0.44
C PHE A 117 2.82 0.32 1.61
N ASN A 118 3.38 0.37 2.83
CA ASN A 118 2.78 -0.23 4.02
C ASN A 118 1.39 0.34 4.33
N VAL A 119 1.24 1.66 4.19
CA VAL A 119 -0.03 2.35 4.41
C VAL A 119 -1.04 1.97 3.32
N SER A 120 -0.71 2.20 2.05
CA SER A 120 -1.65 2.07 0.93
C SER A 120 -2.14 0.63 0.73
N VAL A 121 -1.29 -0.38 0.88
CA VAL A 121 -1.72 -1.78 0.71
C VAL A 121 -2.79 -2.19 1.73
N THR A 122 -2.64 -1.71 2.96
CA THR A 122 -3.55 -2.03 4.06
C THR A 122 -4.83 -1.22 3.96
N ILE A 123 -4.70 0.09 3.71
CA ILE A 123 -5.82 1.01 3.65
C ILE A 123 -6.70 0.75 2.43
N ALA A 124 -6.13 0.38 1.27
CA ALA A 124 -6.93 0.01 0.10
C ALA A 124 -7.88 -1.16 0.42
N ILE A 125 -7.35 -2.24 1.01
CA ILE A 125 -8.16 -3.42 1.38
C ILE A 125 -9.17 -3.07 2.48
N MET A 126 -8.78 -2.25 3.46
CA MET A 126 -9.71 -1.79 4.49
C MET A 126 -10.86 -0.97 3.90
N ILE A 127 -10.59 -0.05 2.98
CA ILE A 127 -11.61 0.76 2.29
C ILE A 127 -12.57 -0.13 1.51
N THR A 128 -12.06 -1.13 0.78
CA THR A 128 -12.90 -2.13 0.10
C THR A 128 -13.81 -2.85 1.09
N ALA A 129 -13.26 -3.34 2.21
CA ALA A 129 -14.05 -4.04 3.22
C ALA A 129 -15.12 -3.12 3.84
N LEU A 130 -14.77 -1.89 4.23
CA LEU A 130 -15.73 -0.94 4.79
C LEU A 130 -16.86 -0.62 3.82
N TYR A 131 -16.53 -0.41 2.55
CA TYR A 131 -17.54 -0.12 1.53
C TYR A 131 -18.52 -1.29 1.40
N TRP A 132 -18.04 -2.50 1.13
CA TRP A 132 -18.94 -3.65 0.87
C TRP A 132 -19.68 -4.15 2.12
N ILE A 133 -19.16 -3.89 3.33
CA ILE A 133 -19.79 -4.33 4.58
C ILE A 133 -20.76 -3.26 5.13
N LEU A 134 -20.44 -1.97 4.98
CA LEU A 134 -21.13 -0.89 5.69
C LEU A 134 -21.81 0.14 4.80
N ILE A 135 -21.46 0.22 3.51
CA ILE A 135 -21.90 1.32 2.63
C ILE A 135 -22.67 0.81 1.41
N TYR A 136 -22.24 -0.30 0.80
CA TYR A 136 -22.84 -0.82 -0.42
C TYR A 136 -24.32 -1.15 -0.20
N ASP A 137 -25.16 -0.63 -1.09
CA ASP A 137 -26.58 -0.92 -1.16
C ASP A 137 -26.87 -1.68 -2.48
N PRO A 138 -27.31 -2.95 -2.42
CA PRO A 138 -27.68 -3.70 -3.61
C PRO A 138 -28.96 -3.19 -4.28
N GLU A 139 -29.80 -2.44 -3.57
CA GLU A 139 -31.10 -1.97 -4.04
C GLU A 139 -31.25 -0.45 -3.79
N PRO A 140 -30.41 0.39 -4.43
CA PRO A 140 -30.43 1.83 -4.19
C PRO A 140 -31.77 2.44 -4.60
N GLU A 141 -32.27 3.37 -3.79
CA GLU A 141 -33.55 4.07 -4.04
C GLU A 141 -33.57 4.79 -5.40
N ASP A 142 -32.41 5.28 -5.86
CA ASP A 142 -32.20 5.85 -7.20
C ASP A 142 -31.12 5.07 -7.95
N PRO A 143 -31.51 4.13 -8.84
CA PRO A 143 -30.56 3.33 -9.62
C PRO A 143 -29.68 4.14 -10.57
N GLU A 144 -30.10 5.34 -11.00
CA GLU A 144 -29.30 6.19 -11.88
C GLU A 144 -28.18 6.92 -11.14
N SER A 145 -28.26 7.00 -9.81
CA SER A 145 -27.25 7.63 -8.95
C SER A 145 -26.06 6.72 -8.62
N HIS A 146 -26.17 5.41 -8.90
CA HIS A 146 -25.17 4.41 -8.54
C HIS A 146 -24.31 4.01 -9.74
N ASP A 147 -23.07 4.51 -9.78
CA ASP A 147 -22.06 4.07 -10.75
C ASP A 147 -21.29 2.85 -10.20
N LEU A 148 -21.87 1.67 -10.40
CA LEU A 148 -21.28 0.40 -9.97
C LEU A 148 -19.85 0.20 -10.50
N TRP A 149 -19.54 0.69 -11.71
CA TRP A 149 -18.20 0.54 -12.28
C TRP A 149 -17.18 1.43 -11.58
N LEU A 150 -17.57 2.65 -11.25
CA LEU A 150 -16.74 3.53 -10.43
C LEU A 150 -16.54 2.95 -9.03
N ASP A 151 -17.56 2.34 -8.43
CA ASP A 151 -17.44 1.69 -7.12
C ASP A 151 -16.52 0.47 -7.15
N ILE A 152 -16.65 -0.38 -8.16
CA ILE A 152 -15.70 -1.47 -8.42
C ILE A 152 -14.27 -0.91 -8.62
N GLY A 153 -14.13 0.16 -9.38
CA GLY A 153 -12.83 0.80 -9.66
C GLY A 153 -12.16 1.35 -8.40
N THR A 154 -12.86 2.22 -7.68
CA THR A 154 -12.35 2.95 -6.51
C THR A 154 -12.11 2.07 -5.29
N HIS A 155 -12.79 0.92 -5.21
CA HIS A 155 -12.65 -0.02 -4.11
C HIS A 155 -11.91 -1.30 -4.54
N ALA A 156 -12.52 -2.14 -5.37
CA ALA A 156 -12.00 -3.48 -5.66
C ALA A 156 -10.73 -3.44 -6.54
N VAL A 157 -10.76 -2.72 -7.67
CA VAL A 157 -9.59 -2.61 -8.56
C VAL A 157 -8.44 -1.91 -7.84
N ASN A 158 -8.73 -0.89 -7.03
CA ASN A 158 -7.73 -0.20 -6.23
C ASN A 158 -7.02 -1.13 -5.22
N SER A 159 -7.76 -2.03 -4.58
CA SER A 159 -7.19 -3.09 -3.73
C SER A 159 -6.35 -4.09 -4.54
N LEU A 160 -6.82 -4.49 -5.73
CA LEU A 160 -6.08 -5.40 -6.60
C LEU A 160 -4.77 -4.78 -7.10
N ILE A 161 -4.73 -3.48 -7.38
CA ILE A 161 -3.50 -2.75 -7.74
C ILE A 161 -2.46 -2.89 -6.62
N MET A 162 -2.85 -2.61 -5.38
CA MET A 162 -1.92 -2.70 -4.25
C MET A 162 -1.53 -4.13 -3.89
N LEU A 163 -2.45 -5.09 -4.04
CA LEU A 163 -2.17 -6.50 -3.84
C LEU A 163 -1.20 -7.02 -4.91
N ALA A 164 -1.36 -6.58 -6.16
CA ALA A 164 -0.41 -6.90 -7.22
C ALA A 164 0.98 -6.32 -6.92
N GLU A 165 1.07 -5.07 -6.45
CA GLU A 165 2.35 -4.46 -6.03
C GLU A 165 3.02 -5.30 -4.94
N LEU A 166 2.27 -5.68 -3.90
CA LEU A 166 2.75 -6.54 -2.81
C LEU A 166 3.26 -7.88 -3.32
N LEU A 167 2.49 -8.56 -4.17
CA LEU A 167 2.87 -9.88 -4.66
C LEU A 167 4.06 -9.81 -5.61
N ALA A 168 4.22 -8.74 -6.38
CA ALA A 168 5.30 -8.61 -7.36
C ALA A 168 6.61 -8.11 -6.77
N THR A 169 6.58 -7.18 -5.81
CA THR A 169 7.79 -6.57 -5.24
C THR A 169 8.54 -7.52 -4.30
N ARG A 170 9.81 -7.23 -4.00
CA ARG A 170 10.55 -7.81 -2.85
C ARG A 170 10.47 -6.93 -1.61
N THR A 171 9.83 -5.77 -1.70
CA THR A 171 9.67 -4.82 -0.59
C THR A 171 9.14 -5.56 0.64
N PRO A 172 9.84 -5.45 1.78
CA PRO A 172 9.47 -6.17 2.98
C PRO A 172 8.25 -5.54 3.66
N ILE A 173 7.38 -6.38 4.22
CA ILE A 173 6.43 -5.95 5.25
C ILE A 173 7.02 -6.37 6.60
N ARG A 174 7.19 -5.42 7.52
CA ARG A 174 7.62 -5.69 8.89
C ARG A 174 6.44 -5.50 9.84
N PHE A 175 6.21 -6.45 10.74
CA PHE A 175 5.11 -6.31 11.71
C PHE A 175 5.27 -5.07 12.61
N LEU A 176 6.52 -4.67 12.89
CA LEU A 176 6.87 -3.42 13.59
C LEU A 176 6.29 -2.16 12.95
N HIS A 177 5.98 -2.17 11.65
CA HIS A 177 5.43 -1.01 10.92
C HIS A 177 3.90 -0.95 10.95
N LEU A 178 3.21 -1.83 11.69
CA LEU A 178 1.75 -1.85 11.86
C LEU A 178 1.17 -0.49 12.29
N TYR A 179 1.92 0.30 13.06
CA TYR A 179 1.47 1.63 13.49
C TYR A 179 1.26 2.61 12.32
N GLN A 180 1.87 2.36 11.15
CA GLN A 180 1.78 3.23 9.98
C GLN A 180 0.35 3.23 9.39
N PRO A 181 -0.22 2.11 8.93
CA PRO A 181 -1.61 2.08 8.48
C PRO A 181 -2.61 2.33 9.61
N LEU A 182 -2.34 1.90 10.84
CA LEU A 182 -3.21 2.19 11.98
C LEU A 182 -3.28 3.70 12.25
N GLY A 183 -2.14 4.38 12.25
CA GLY A 183 -2.05 5.83 12.39
C GLY A 183 -2.80 6.57 11.28
N MET A 184 -2.73 6.08 10.04
CA MET A 184 -3.49 6.65 8.92
C MET A 184 -5.01 6.54 9.12
N GLY A 185 -5.50 5.37 9.56
CA GLY A 185 -6.91 5.17 9.87
C GLY A 185 -7.41 6.04 11.02
N LEU A 186 -6.63 6.14 12.11
CA LEU A 186 -6.94 7.01 13.24
C LEU A 186 -6.88 8.49 12.88
N CYS A 187 -5.96 8.89 11.99
CA CYS A 187 -5.88 10.25 11.46
C CYS A 187 -7.17 10.62 10.72
N TYR A 188 -7.68 9.72 9.85
CA TYR A 188 -8.96 9.95 9.19
C TYR A 188 -10.13 10.00 10.17
N ALA A 189 -10.17 9.10 11.16
CA ALA A 189 -11.22 9.12 12.18
C ALA A 189 -11.24 10.45 12.94
N ALA A 190 -10.07 10.94 13.37
CA ALA A 190 -9.93 12.25 14.01
C ALA A 190 -10.35 13.39 13.08
N PHE A 191 -9.90 13.38 11.82
CA PHE A 191 -10.34 14.34 10.80
C PHE A 191 -11.87 14.36 10.67
N SER A 192 -12.53 13.20 10.58
CA SER A 192 -13.98 13.13 10.42
C SER A 192 -14.75 13.70 11.62
N ALA A 193 -14.23 13.49 12.84
CA ALA A 193 -14.81 14.06 14.06
C ALA A 193 -14.61 15.58 14.11
N ILE A 194 -13.41 16.06 13.76
CA ILE A 194 -13.08 17.49 13.68
C ILE A 194 -13.97 18.17 12.63
N TYR A 195 -14.13 17.56 11.47
CA TYR A 195 -14.98 18.05 10.39
C TYR A 195 -16.43 18.25 10.86
N TYR A 196 -16.97 17.29 11.61
CA TYR A 196 -18.30 17.40 12.22
C TYR A 196 -18.39 18.56 13.22
N VAL A 197 -17.49 18.63 14.21
CA VAL A 197 -17.56 19.69 15.25
C VAL A 197 -17.28 21.09 14.68
N ALA A 198 -16.59 21.18 13.55
CA ALA A 198 -16.39 22.42 12.80
C ALA A 198 -17.62 22.85 11.96
N GLY A 199 -18.71 22.08 11.99
CA GLY A 199 -19.94 22.38 11.24
C GLY A 199 -19.90 21.93 9.77
N GLY A 200 -18.98 21.04 9.40
CA GLY A 200 -18.90 20.48 8.05
C GLY A 200 -20.16 19.70 7.68
N THR A 201 -20.56 19.82 6.41
CA THR A 201 -21.72 19.11 5.86
C THR A 201 -21.42 18.55 4.47
N VAL A 202 -22.01 17.39 4.18
CA VAL A 202 -21.98 16.76 2.85
C VAL A 202 -23.42 16.64 2.39
N ASN A 203 -23.76 17.28 1.26
CA ASN A 203 -25.12 17.30 0.71
C ASN A 203 -26.20 17.72 1.74
N GLY A 204 -25.85 18.63 2.65
CA GLY A 204 -26.74 19.11 3.72
C GLY A 204 -26.78 18.24 4.98
N PHE A 205 -26.11 17.09 4.99
CA PHE A 205 -26.05 16.21 6.16
C PHE A 205 -24.82 16.50 7.04
N PRO A 206 -24.95 16.46 8.38
CA PRO A 206 -23.85 16.75 9.32
C PRO A 206 -22.93 15.53 9.54
N TYR A 207 -22.67 14.74 8.49
CA TYR A 207 -21.78 13.59 8.51
C TYR A 207 -21.23 13.34 7.10
N ILE A 208 -20.02 12.77 7.04
CA ILE A 208 -19.40 12.34 5.77
C ILE A 208 -19.97 10.97 5.36
N TYR A 209 -20.03 10.05 6.32
CA TYR A 209 -20.66 8.75 6.20
C TYR A 209 -21.68 8.60 7.32
N GLU A 210 -22.90 8.18 7.01
CA GLU A 210 -23.97 8.04 8.03
C GLU A 210 -23.56 7.09 9.15
N VAL A 211 -22.87 6.00 8.81
CA VAL A 211 -22.34 5.03 9.79
C VAL A 211 -21.43 5.72 10.82
N LEU A 212 -20.67 6.75 10.41
CA LEU A 212 -19.82 7.58 11.26
C LEU A 212 -20.48 8.91 11.68
N ASP A 213 -21.80 8.93 11.84
CA ASP A 213 -22.51 10.08 12.42
C ASP A 213 -22.09 10.31 13.89
N TRP A 214 -21.26 11.34 14.10
CA TRP A 214 -20.68 11.70 15.40
C TRP A 214 -21.69 12.24 16.41
N ARG A 215 -22.93 12.55 15.99
CA ARG A 215 -24.05 12.79 16.94
C ARG A 215 -24.34 11.52 17.76
N GLN A 216 -24.03 10.35 17.20
CA GLN A 216 -24.14 9.04 17.84
C GLN A 216 -22.75 8.53 18.26
N ALA A 217 -22.03 9.31 19.09
CA ALA A 217 -20.63 9.08 19.44
C ALA A 217 -20.29 7.63 19.89
N LYS A 218 -21.20 6.95 20.61
CA LYS A 218 -20.99 5.54 21.00
C LYS A 218 -20.95 4.60 19.79
N ARG A 219 -21.87 4.79 18.83
CA ARG A 219 -21.92 4.01 17.58
C ARG A 219 -20.70 4.31 16.72
N ALA A 220 -20.42 5.58 16.48
CA ALA A 220 -19.25 6.01 15.71
C ALA A 220 -17.94 5.47 16.32
N GLY A 221 -17.78 5.57 17.65
CA GLY A 221 -16.63 5.03 18.37
C GLY A 221 -16.49 3.50 18.25
N ALA A 222 -17.60 2.75 18.27
CA ALA A 222 -17.59 1.31 18.04
C ALA A 222 -17.14 0.95 16.61
N ILE A 223 -17.59 1.70 15.61
CA ILE A 223 -17.15 1.52 14.22
C ILE A 223 -15.66 1.83 14.06
N VAL A 224 -15.17 2.92 14.65
CA VAL A 224 -13.73 3.24 14.65
C VAL A 224 -12.91 2.14 15.32
N GLY A 225 -13.37 1.62 16.47
CA GLY A 225 -12.72 0.50 17.16
C GLY A 225 -12.70 -0.79 16.31
N GLY A 226 -13.83 -1.12 15.67
CA GLY A 226 -13.92 -2.25 14.76
C GLY A 226 -13.03 -2.10 13.52
N ALA A 227 -12.97 -0.89 12.95
CA ALA A 227 -12.10 -0.58 11.82
C ALA A 227 -10.62 -0.66 12.20
N ALA A 228 -10.23 -0.17 13.39
CA ALA A 228 -8.87 -0.29 13.91
C ALA A 228 -8.46 -1.76 14.10
N ALA A 229 -9.35 -2.60 14.65
CA ALA A 229 -9.13 -4.04 14.73
C ALA A 229 -9.02 -4.68 13.33
N GLY A 230 -9.86 -4.26 12.38
CA GLY A 230 -9.79 -4.68 10.98
C GLY A 230 -8.43 -4.37 10.33
N VAL A 231 -7.89 -3.16 10.53
CA VAL A 231 -6.56 -2.78 10.04
C VAL A 231 -5.46 -3.69 10.61
N ILE A 232 -5.54 -4.03 11.91
CA ILE A 232 -4.57 -4.95 12.54
C ILE A 232 -4.64 -6.35 11.91
N ILE A 233 -5.85 -6.88 11.71
CA ILE A 233 -6.08 -8.20 11.12
C ILE A 233 -5.57 -8.23 9.66
N ILE A 234 -5.94 -7.23 8.86
CA ILE A 234 -5.51 -7.12 7.47
C ILE A 234 -3.99 -7.01 7.40
N TYR A 235 -3.36 -6.16 8.20
CA TYR A 235 -1.90 -6.01 8.19
C TYR A 235 -1.18 -7.30 8.57
N ALA A 236 -1.68 -8.03 9.57
CA ALA A 236 -1.14 -9.33 9.96
C ALA A 236 -1.24 -10.36 8.81
N PHE A 237 -2.38 -10.36 8.10
CA PHE A 237 -2.56 -11.20 6.92
C PHE A 237 -1.58 -10.82 5.79
N LEU A 238 -1.44 -9.54 5.48
CA LEU A 238 -0.52 -9.05 4.43
C LEU A 238 0.93 -9.33 4.77
N TRP A 239 1.30 -9.22 6.05
CA TRP A 239 2.61 -9.63 6.54
C TRP A 239 2.86 -11.13 6.30
N GLY A 240 1.90 -11.99 6.65
CA GLY A 240 1.97 -13.42 6.37
C GLY A 240 2.07 -13.71 4.86
N LEU A 241 1.31 -12.97 4.03
CA LEU A 241 1.36 -13.10 2.57
C LEU A 241 2.73 -12.71 2.01
N ALA A 242 3.36 -11.64 2.53
CA ALA A 242 4.71 -11.25 2.15
C ALA A 242 5.74 -12.34 2.50
N LEU A 243 5.64 -12.93 3.68
CA LEU A 243 6.51 -14.06 4.09
C LEU A 243 6.33 -15.27 3.16
N CYS A 244 5.09 -15.61 2.80
CA CYS A 244 4.80 -16.68 1.85
C CYS A 244 5.38 -16.38 0.46
N ARG A 245 5.17 -15.16 -0.06
CA ARG A 245 5.76 -14.68 -1.33
C ARG A 245 7.27 -14.88 -1.32
N ASP A 246 7.95 -14.41 -0.29
CA ASP A 246 9.41 -14.46 -0.20
C ASP A 246 9.94 -15.88 -0.06
N LYS A 247 9.26 -16.73 0.72
CA LYS A 247 9.62 -18.14 0.87
C LYS A 247 9.46 -18.91 -0.45
N ILE A 248 8.34 -18.73 -1.14
CA ILE A 248 8.07 -19.37 -2.44
C ILE A 248 9.08 -18.89 -3.49
N SER A 249 9.23 -17.58 -3.61
CA SER A 249 10.18 -16.94 -4.53
C SER A 249 11.61 -17.43 -4.31
N THR A 250 12.04 -17.48 -3.03
CA THR A 250 13.37 -17.97 -2.69
C THR A 250 13.55 -19.41 -3.12
N SER A 251 12.63 -20.30 -2.77
CA SER A 251 12.75 -21.74 -3.05
C SER A 251 12.65 -22.11 -4.54
N LEU A 252 11.87 -21.37 -5.33
CA LEU A 252 11.58 -21.74 -6.71
C LEU A 252 12.39 -20.96 -7.75
N ILE A 253 12.79 -19.72 -7.44
CA ILE A 253 13.38 -18.79 -8.41
C ILE A 253 14.75 -18.31 -7.97
N ARG A 254 14.91 -17.86 -6.71
CA ARG A 254 16.15 -17.21 -6.27
C ARG A 254 17.23 -18.19 -5.79
N THR A 255 16.91 -19.42 -5.40
CA THR A 255 17.93 -20.44 -5.03
C THR A 255 18.53 -21.13 -6.25
N THR A 256 17.82 -21.18 -7.37
CA THR A 256 18.29 -21.83 -8.62
C THR A 256 19.51 -21.13 -9.23
N SER A 257 19.91 -19.95 -8.75
CA SER A 257 21.12 -19.23 -9.17
C SER A 257 22.39 -19.59 -8.39
N HIS A 258 22.30 -20.26 -7.23
CA HIS A 258 23.48 -20.69 -6.48
C HIS A 258 24.16 -21.95 -7.05
N ASP A 259 23.47 -22.68 -7.92
CA ASP A 259 24.00 -23.87 -8.62
C ASP A 259 24.64 -23.53 -9.98
N LEU A 260 24.71 -22.25 -10.34
CA LEU A 260 25.36 -21.81 -11.56
C LEU A 260 26.88 -21.72 -11.32
N ALA A 261 27.65 -22.35 -12.22
CA ALA A 261 29.10 -22.26 -12.21
C ALA A 261 29.54 -20.78 -12.26
N PRO A 262 30.62 -20.39 -11.55
CA PRO A 262 31.18 -19.05 -11.65
C PRO A 262 31.44 -18.68 -13.11
N VAL A 263 30.95 -17.52 -13.55
CA VAL A 263 31.28 -17.01 -14.88
C VAL A 263 32.79 -16.79 -14.95
N PRO A 264 33.52 -17.40 -15.90
CA PRO A 264 34.94 -17.17 -16.07
C PRO A 264 35.20 -15.67 -16.30
N PRO A 265 36.31 -15.12 -15.79
CA PRO A 265 36.65 -13.71 -16.04
C PRO A 265 36.71 -13.43 -17.54
N ASP A 266 36.16 -12.28 -17.94
CA ASP A 266 36.10 -11.84 -19.32
C ASP A 266 37.51 -11.85 -19.95
N ARG A 267 37.67 -12.62 -21.04
CA ARG A 267 38.96 -12.76 -21.75
C ARG A 267 39.41 -11.47 -22.44
N HIS A 268 38.60 -10.42 -22.40
CA HIS A 268 38.91 -9.10 -22.96
C HIS A 268 39.56 -8.14 -21.96
N MET A 269 39.84 -8.60 -20.73
CA MET A 269 40.53 -7.84 -19.68
C MET A 269 42.03 -8.23 -19.56
N ALA A 270 42.63 -8.79 -20.61
CA ALA A 270 44.06 -9.13 -20.68
C ALA A 270 44.75 -8.40 -21.84
#